data_AF-A0A7T6Z4I0-F1
#
_entry.id   AF-A0A7T6Z4I0-F1
#
_cell.length_a   1.000
_cell.length_b   1.000
_cell.length_c   1.000
_cell.angle_alpha   90.00
_cell.angle_beta   90.00
_cell.angle_gamma   90.00
#
_symmetry.space_group_name_H-M   'P 1'
#
loop_
_entity.id
_entity.type
_entity.pdbx_description
1 polymer ?
#
loop_
_entity_poly.entity_id
_entity_poly.type
_entity_poly.pdbx_seq_one_letter_code
_entity_poly.pdbx_strand_id
1 'polypeptide(L)'
;MQKWYYLVDDGEVIGPFADIEMIELYTGEKIHSETYVWNEHLDEWLYFRDSPLFNEEWKENEPEPEHQKIREASSRISFRELFSEVPKKHAGGNSERESSLPRPWIFSRVLLVMMLTAAALFSMAYLFYLPQFLPGILIVSAFSIPFALVVFFWEIISPKNVHLYDLGQMFFIGSLVALVLMQILYNLFPLGEWRIPGAILIAIIMTLGKLALIAVFLHRLNTRYYVNGLLIGATIGAAFAIFESLGHAFHAYASGGYGEILDTLALHGWSAAGSHTIWGSLIGGALAFVKRNDSLKKNHFTDPGFLKLLTIPVVLHAAWNISLLTDYYVLLLIALSVIVWVFIFRGIQRDLGEKQREVES
;
A
#
# COMPACT_ATOMS: atom_id res chain seq x y z
N MET A 1 -17.39 -47.01 34.22
CA MET A 1 -16.66 -45.77 34.57
C MET A 1 -16.60 -44.95 33.30
N GLN A 2 -17.05 -43.69 33.36
CA GLN A 2 -16.95 -42.79 32.21
C GLN A 2 -15.48 -42.52 31.93
N LYS A 3 -15.13 -42.47 30.64
CA LYS A 3 -13.76 -42.21 30.17
C LYS A 3 -13.70 -40.86 29.50
N TRP A 4 -12.87 -39.99 30.05
CA TRP A 4 -12.68 -38.62 29.60
C TRP A 4 -11.36 -38.45 28.85
N TYR A 5 -11.37 -37.53 27.91
CA TYR A 5 -10.21 -37.09 27.15
C TYR A 5 -10.16 -35.58 27.16
N TYR A 6 -8.96 -34.99 27.11
CA TYR A 6 -8.78 -33.56 26.93
C TYR A 6 -7.85 -33.25 25.77
N LEU A 7 -8.02 -32.06 25.18
CA LEU A 7 -7.25 -31.59 24.03
C LEU A 7 -6.20 -30.57 24.47
N VAL A 8 -4.95 -30.74 24.00
CA VAL A 8 -3.85 -29.79 24.22
C VAL A 8 -3.77 -28.79 23.05
N ASP A 9 -3.16 -27.62 23.25
CA ASP A 9 -3.10 -26.52 22.28
C ASP A 9 -2.48 -26.87 20.91
N ASP A 10 -1.67 -27.94 20.84
CA ASP A 10 -1.08 -28.47 19.61
C ASP A 10 -1.99 -29.44 18.85
N GLY A 11 -3.19 -29.73 19.39
CA GLY A 11 -4.19 -30.61 18.80
C GLY A 11 -4.06 -32.08 19.21
N GLU A 12 -3.16 -32.43 20.14
CA GLU A 12 -3.06 -33.79 20.68
C GLU A 12 -4.19 -34.10 21.70
N VAL A 13 -4.77 -35.30 21.59
CA VAL A 13 -5.83 -35.79 22.49
C VAL A 13 -5.25 -36.73 23.54
N ILE A 14 -5.39 -36.39 24.81
CA ILE A 14 -4.83 -37.15 25.93
C ILE A 14 -5.95 -37.82 26.74
N GLY A 15 -5.82 -39.12 26.99
CA GLY A 15 -6.74 -39.94 27.81
C GLY A 15 -6.58 -41.44 27.55
N PRO A 16 -7.46 -42.31 28.09
CA PRO A 16 -8.63 -41.97 28.89
C PRO A 16 -8.33 -41.76 30.39
N PHE A 17 -9.08 -40.86 31.01
CA PHE A 17 -9.08 -40.60 32.46
C PHE A 17 -10.45 -40.88 33.07
N ALA A 18 -10.49 -41.24 34.35
CA ALA A 18 -11.70 -41.29 35.16
C ALA A 18 -12.13 -39.89 35.64
N ASP A 19 -13.38 -39.74 36.07
CA ASP A 19 -13.96 -38.47 36.56
C ASP A 19 -13.08 -37.79 37.64
N ILE A 20 -12.58 -38.58 38.59
CA ILE A 20 -11.73 -38.08 39.69
C ILE A 20 -10.37 -37.62 39.17
N GLU A 21 -9.78 -38.35 38.22
CA GLU A 21 -8.48 -38.00 37.64
C GLU A 21 -8.58 -36.69 36.84
N MET A 22 -9.70 -36.46 36.14
CA MET A 22 -9.95 -35.19 35.44
C MET A 22 -10.05 -34.01 36.41
N ILE A 23 -10.69 -34.20 37.56
CA ILE A 23 -10.77 -33.18 38.61
C ILE A 23 -9.39 -32.92 39.24
N GLU A 24 -8.59 -33.96 39.46
CA GLU A 24 -7.21 -33.84 39.93
C GLU A 24 -6.31 -33.10 38.92
N LEU A 25 -6.50 -33.32 37.62
CA LEU A 25 -5.78 -32.59 36.57
C LEU A 25 -6.13 -31.09 36.60
N TYR A 26 -7.40 -30.73 36.81
CA TYR A 26 -7.83 -29.34 36.88
C TYR A 26 -7.34 -28.65 38.17
N THR A 27 -7.55 -29.29 39.33
CA THR A 27 -7.09 -28.76 40.62
C THR A 27 -5.57 -28.73 40.76
N GLY A 28 -4.86 -29.58 40.02
CA GLY A 28 -3.41 -29.57 39.87
C GLY A 28 -2.88 -28.65 38.75
N GLU A 29 -3.73 -27.76 38.21
CA GLU A 29 -3.40 -26.76 37.18
C GLU A 29 -2.83 -27.31 35.86
N LYS A 30 -3.03 -28.61 35.57
CA LYS A 30 -2.60 -29.22 34.29
C LYS A 30 -3.58 -28.97 33.15
N ILE A 31 -4.85 -28.72 33.48
CA ILE A 31 -5.90 -28.29 32.55
C ILE A 31 -6.62 -27.08 33.15
N HIS A 32 -7.27 -26.27 32.31
CA HIS A 32 -7.92 -25.02 32.70
C HIS A 32 -9.41 -25.04 32.35
N SER A 33 -10.19 -24.05 32.80
CA SER A 33 -11.63 -23.95 32.51
C SER A 33 -11.95 -23.98 31.02
N GLU A 34 -11.06 -23.42 30.19
CA GLU A 34 -11.17 -23.38 28.73
C GLU A 34 -10.45 -24.53 28.02
N THR A 35 -9.98 -25.56 28.74
CA THR A 35 -9.48 -26.78 28.11
C THR A 35 -10.65 -27.58 27.57
N TYR A 36 -10.58 -27.99 26.29
CA TYR A 36 -11.59 -28.85 25.69
C TYR A 36 -11.52 -30.27 26.25
N VAL A 37 -12.66 -30.79 26.69
CA VAL A 37 -12.84 -32.14 27.21
C VAL A 37 -13.99 -32.85 26.51
N TRP A 38 -13.88 -34.18 26.42
CA TRP A 38 -14.87 -35.02 25.75
C TRP A 38 -14.98 -36.38 26.43
N ASN A 39 -16.17 -36.96 26.40
CA ASN A 39 -16.41 -38.33 26.77
C ASN A 39 -17.33 -39.01 25.74
N GLU A 40 -17.38 -40.33 25.77
CA GLU A 40 -18.15 -41.14 24.81
C GLU A 40 -19.69 -40.93 24.83
N HIS A 41 -20.20 -40.16 25.79
CA HIS A 41 -21.62 -39.82 25.95
C HIS A 41 -21.93 -38.36 25.52
N LEU A 42 -20.92 -37.61 25.05
CA LEU A 42 -21.07 -36.24 24.55
C LEU A 42 -21.01 -36.23 23.01
N ASP A 43 -21.93 -35.50 22.39
CA ASP A 43 -21.98 -35.34 20.93
C ASP A 43 -20.83 -34.45 20.40
N GLU A 44 -20.28 -33.57 21.24
CA GLU A 44 -19.23 -32.62 20.89
C GLU A 44 -18.25 -32.35 22.04
N TRP A 45 -17.08 -31.79 21.70
CA TRP A 45 -16.08 -31.33 22.68
C TRP A 45 -16.60 -30.09 23.39
N LEU A 46 -16.54 -30.09 24.71
CA LEU A 46 -16.98 -28.98 25.55
C LEU A 46 -15.80 -28.41 26.33
N TYR A 47 -15.86 -27.15 26.73
CA TYR A 47 -14.89 -26.65 27.70
C TYR A 47 -15.05 -27.34 29.06
N PHE A 48 -13.97 -27.51 29.80
CA PHE A 48 -14.01 -28.15 31.12
C PHE A 48 -15.02 -27.47 32.04
N ARG A 49 -15.13 -26.13 31.99
CA ARG A 49 -16.14 -25.36 32.74
C ARG A 49 -17.59 -25.68 32.42
N ASP A 50 -17.85 -26.16 31.20
CA ASP A 50 -19.17 -26.52 30.70
C ASP A 50 -19.45 -28.02 30.88
N SER A 51 -18.51 -28.76 31.48
CA SER A 51 -18.64 -30.19 31.75
C SER A 51 -19.37 -30.45 33.07
N PRO A 52 -20.03 -31.62 33.22
CA PRO A 52 -20.66 -32.03 34.48
C PRO A 52 -19.67 -32.23 35.64
N LEU A 53 -18.36 -32.24 35.37
CA LEU A 53 -17.30 -32.40 36.38
C LEU A 53 -16.93 -31.07 37.06
N PHE A 54 -17.35 -29.94 36.48
CA PHE A 54 -16.98 -28.63 36.96
C PHE A 54 -17.83 -28.19 38.16
N ASN A 55 -17.18 -27.73 39.22
CA ASN A 55 -17.85 -27.13 40.36
C ASN A 55 -17.87 -25.60 40.22
N GLU A 56 -19.07 -25.00 40.27
CA GLU A 56 -19.30 -23.57 40.19
C GLU A 56 -18.53 -22.76 41.26
N GLU A 57 -18.21 -23.35 42.42
CA GLU A 57 -17.38 -22.72 43.45
C GLU A 57 -15.93 -22.45 43.02
N TRP A 58 -15.47 -23.06 41.92
CA TRP A 58 -14.13 -22.83 41.36
C TRP A 58 -14.04 -21.54 40.51
N LYS A 59 -15.17 -20.96 40.09
CA LYS A 59 -15.18 -19.72 39.28
C LYS A 59 -14.57 -18.51 39.98
N GLU A 60 -14.63 -18.44 41.31
CA GLU A 60 -14.14 -17.28 42.07
C GLU A 60 -12.63 -17.33 42.38
N ASN A 61 -11.98 -18.48 42.17
CA ASN A 61 -10.57 -18.69 42.52
C ASN A 61 -9.65 -18.93 41.30
N GLU A 62 -10.13 -18.75 40.07
CA GLU A 62 -9.29 -18.91 38.88
C GLU A 62 -8.32 -17.74 38.69
N PRO A 63 -7.00 -17.99 38.62
CA PRO A 63 -6.05 -16.97 38.19
C PRO A 63 -6.32 -16.63 36.71
N GLU A 64 -6.39 -15.34 36.38
CA GLU A 64 -6.52 -14.87 34.99
C GLU A 64 -5.47 -15.55 34.10
N PRO A 65 -5.87 -16.17 32.97
CA PRO A 65 -4.96 -16.90 32.11
C PRO A 65 -3.84 -15.98 31.60
N GLU A 66 -2.59 -16.46 31.64
CA GLU A 66 -1.38 -15.71 31.28
C GLU A 66 -1.41 -15.15 29.85
N HIS A 67 -2.18 -15.79 28.96
CA HIS A 67 -2.49 -15.30 27.61
C HIS A 67 -3.22 -13.94 27.57
N GLN A 68 -3.95 -13.58 28.62
CA GLN A 68 -4.66 -12.31 28.74
C GLN A 68 -3.70 -11.16 29.09
N LYS A 69 -2.72 -11.40 29.97
CA LYS A 69 -1.64 -10.44 30.28
C LYS A 69 -0.74 -10.15 29.08
N ILE A 70 -0.45 -11.15 28.24
CA ILE A 70 0.32 -10.95 27.00
C ILE A 70 -0.50 -10.20 25.93
N ARG A 71 -1.83 -10.41 25.90
CA ARG A 71 -2.73 -9.64 25.02
C ARG A 71 -2.84 -8.18 25.44
N GLU A 72 -2.94 -7.86 26.73
CA GLU A 72 -3.01 -6.47 27.19
C GLU A 72 -1.66 -5.73 27.12
N ALA A 73 -0.54 -6.45 27.28
CA ALA A 73 0.78 -5.87 27.06
C ALA A 73 1.09 -5.61 25.56
N SER A 74 0.55 -6.44 24.65
CA SER A 74 0.68 -6.25 23.19
C SER A 74 -0.40 -5.37 22.56
N SER A 75 -1.49 -5.04 23.27
CA SER A 75 -2.63 -4.27 22.73
C SER A 75 -2.48 -2.75 22.74
N ARG A 76 -1.31 -2.18 23.08
CA ARG A 76 -1.13 -0.72 22.93
C ARG A 76 -1.14 -0.25 21.47
N ILE A 77 -1.13 -1.15 20.49
CA ILE A 77 -1.40 -0.82 19.08
C ILE A 77 -2.31 -1.90 18.48
N SER A 78 -3.62 -1.79 18.70
CA SER A 78 -4.59 -2.62 17.99
C SER A 78 -4.66 -2.18 16.53
N PHE A 79 -4.33 -3.07 15.58
CA PHE A 79 -4.53 -2.84 14.14
C PHE A 79 -5.97 -2.41 13.82
N ARG A 80 -6.94 -2.91 14.58
CA ARG A 80 -8.35 -2.53 14.44
C ARG A 80 -8.58 -1.08 14.86
N GLU A 81 -7.93 -0.57 15.91
CA GLU A 81 -7.96 0.88 16.25
C GLU A 81 -7.17 1.73 15.26
N LEU A 82 -6.09 1.17 14.70
CA LEU A 82 -5.30 1.82 13.65
C LEU A 82 -6.17 2.13 12.41
N PHE A 83 -7.15 1.28 12.11
CA PHE A 83 -8.02 1.36 10.92
C PHE A 83 -9.50 1.64 11.21
N SER A 84 -9.97 1.70 12.46
CA SER A 84 -11.41 1.88 12.80
C SER A 84 -11.91 3.32 12.73
N GLU A 85 -11.01 4.30 12.77
CA GLU A 85 -11.36 5.71 12.56
C GLU A 85 -11.55 6.08 11.07
N VAL A 86 -11.11 5.20 10.15
CA VAL A 86 -11.11 5.44 8.71
C VAL A 86 -12.52 5.77 8.18
N PRO A 87 -13.60 5.03 8.52
CA PRO A 87 -14.93 5.34 8.00
C PRO A 87 -15.59 6.52 8.74
N LYS A 88 -15.27 6.72 10.03
CA LYS A 88 -15.98 7.67 10.90
C LYS A 88 -15.71 9.14 10.55
N LYS A 89 -14.55 9.46 9.98
CA LYS A 89 -14.24 10.83 9.52
C LYS A 89 -14.73 11.14 8.10
N HIS A 90 -15.02 10.12 7.27
CA HIS A 90 -15.62 10.31 5.95
C HIS A 90 -17.15 10.41 5.97
N ALA A 91 -17.81 9.93 7.03
CA ALA A 91 -19.28 10.00 7.18
C ALA A 91 -19.80 11.33 7.77
N GLY A 92 -18.94 12.16 8.35
CA GLY A 92 -19.33 13.41 8.99
C GLY A 92 -19.43 14.58 8.02
N GLY A 93 -20.58 14.72 7.36
CA GLY A 93 -20.93 15.91 6.59
C GLY A 93 -21.15 17.11 7.52
N ASN A 94 -20.15 17.99 7.63
CA ASN A 94 -20.35 19.37 8.08
C ASN A 94 -19.81 20.30 6.98
N SER A 95 -20.70 21.15 6.47
CA SER A 95 -20.48 22.12 5.40
C SER A 95 -19.42 23.19 5.72
N GLU A 96 -18.94 23.30 6.96
CA GLU A 96 -17.85 24.21 7.36
C GLU A 96 -16.44 23.67 7.10
N ARG A 97 -16.28 22.39 6.72
CA ARG A 97 -14.96 21.76 6.50
C ARG A 97 -14.41 21.87 5.07
N GLU A 98 -15.14 22.47 4.13
CA GLU A 98 -14.69 22.51 2.73
C GLU A 98 -13.48 23.43 2.48
N SER A 99 -13.04 24.22 3.46
CA SER A 99 -11.97 25.21 3.32
C SER A 99 -10.58 24.78 3.81
N SER A 100 -10.43 23.62 4.47
CA SER A 100 -9.14 23.16 5.01
C SER A 100 -8.76 21.76 4.49
N LEU A 101 -7.50 21.57 4.11
CA LEU A 101 -6.98 20.27 3.67
C LEU A 101 -7.19 19.20 4.77
N PRO A 102 -7.74 18.02 4.46
CA PRO A 102 -7.77 16.91 5.41
C PRO A 102 -6.35 16.61 5.90
N ARG A 103 -6.19 16.23 7.17
CA ARG A 103 -4.88 15.74 7.67
C ARG A 103 -4.73 14.28 7.22
N PRO A 104 -3.84 13.97 6.26
CA PRO A 104 -3.64 12.60 5.82
C PRO A 104 -2.84 11.89 6.93
N TRP A 105 -3.36 10.80 7.47
CA TRP A 105 -2.79 10.12 8.65
C TRP A 105 -2.81 8.60 8.49
N ILE A 106 -3.67 8.07 7.62
CA ILE A 106 -3.67 6.67 7.21
C ILE A 106 -2.43 6.39 6.36
N PHE A 107 -2.05 7.30 5.46
CA PHE A 107 -0.90 7.12 4.58
C PHE A 107 0.39 6.87 5.35
N SER A 108 0.62 7.62 6.44
CA SER A 108 1.83 7.51 7.25
C SER A 108 1.86 6.20 8.04
N ARG A 109 0.69 5.73 8.50
CA ARG A 109 0.54 4.42 9.16
C ARG A 109 0.75 3.27 8.19
N VAL A 110 0.15 3.34 7.01
CA VAL A 110 0.36 2.36 5.93
C VAL A 110 1.83 2.30 5.54
N LEU A 111 2.47 3.45 5.35
CA LEU A 111 3.89 3.53 5.02
C LEU A 111 4.75 2.91 6.14
N LEU A 112 4.49 3.25 7.40
CA LEU A 112 5.22 2.70 8.54
C LEU A 112 5.09 1.17 8.61
N VAL A 113 3.87 0.63 8.47
CA VAL A 113 3.63 -0.83 8.49
C VAL A 113 4.36 -1.51 7.32
N MET A 114 4.34 -0.91 6.13
CA MET A 114 5.06 -1.45 4.96
C MET A 114 6.58 -1.42 5.17
N MET A 115 7.12 -0.33 5.72
CA MET A 115 8.56 -0.21 6.05
C MET A 115 8.98 -1.21 7.13
N LEU A 116 8.19 -1.38 8.19
CA LEU A 116 8.45 -2.36 9.24
C LEU A 116 8.40 -3.80 8.69
N THR A 117 7.42 -4.09 7.83
CA THR A 117 7.32 -5.38 7.15
C THR A 117 8.55 -5.63 6.26
N ALA A 118 8.97 -4.63 5.47
CA ALA A 118 10.18 -4.72 4.64
C ALA A 118 11.44 -4.97 5.48
N ALA A 119 11.60 -4.22 6.58
CA ALA A 119 12.73 -4.39 7.50
C ALA A 119 12.73 -5.77 8.17
N ALA A 120 11.57 -6.27 8.60
CA ALA A 120 11.44 -7.60 9.17
C ALA A 120 11.80 -8.68 8.13
N LEU A 121 11.25 -8.61 6.92
CA LEU A 121 11.56 -9.56 5.84
C LEU A 121 13.04 -9.54 5.46
N PHE A 122 13.64 -8.34 5.37
CA PHE A 122 15.07 -8.19 5.11
C PHE A 122 15.92 -8.79 6.23
N SER A 123 15.55 -8.53 7.48
CA SER A 123 16.24 -9.09 8.65
C SER A 123 16.16 -10.61 8.67
N MET A 124 14.98 -11.19 8.37
CA MET A 124 14.82 -12.64 8.29
C MET A 124 15.62 -13.25 7.13
N ALA A 125 15.63 -12.60 5.96
CA ALA A 125 16.45 -13.04 4.84
C ALA A 125 17.95 -13.03 5.18
N TYR A 126 18.41 -11.99 5.89
CA TYR A 126 19.81 -11.84 6.30
C TYR A 126 20.21 -12.84 7.39
N LEU A 127 19.39 -13.00 8.43
CA LEU A 127 19.71 -13.85 9.58
C LEU A 127 19.66 -15.34 9.25
N PHE A 128 18.69 -15.76 8.41
CA PHE A 128 18.46 -17.16 8.11
C PHE A 128 19.05 -17.61 6.77
N TYR A 129 19.57 -16.68 5.95
CA TYR A 129 20.08 -16.95 4.59
C TYR A 129 19.06 -17.70 3.70
N LEU A 130 17.77 -17.38 3.89
CA LEU A 130 16.66 -18.06 3.25
C LEU A 130 16.12 -17.25 2.06
N PRO A 131 16.23 -17.76 0.81
CA PRO A 131 15.71 -17.06 -0.37
C PRO A 131 14.17 -17.01 -0.43
N GLN A 132 13.48 -17.77 0.43
CA GLN A 132 12.01 -17.78 0.52
C GLN A 132 11.42 -16.41 0.89
N PHE A 133 12.21 -15.53 1.54
CA PHE A 133 11.80 -14.17 1.86
C PHE A 133 11.91 -13.21 0.67
N LEU A 134 12.61 -13.59 -0.41
CA LEU A 134 12.85 -12.71 -1.56
C LEU A 134 11.58 -12.22 -2.24
N PRO A 135 10.56 -13.06 -2.54
CA PRO A 135 9.30 -12.57 -3.11
C PRO A 135 8.62 -11.53 -2.22
N GLY A 136 8.67 -11.72 -0.90
CA GLY A 136 8.13 -10.78 0.08
C GLY A 136 8.89 -9.45 0.04
N ILE A 137 10.24 -9.49 0.06
CA ILE A 137 11.08 -8.29 -0.01
C ILE A 137 10.80 -7.51 -1.30
N LEU A 138 10.75 -8.19 -2.44
CA LEU A 138 10.46 -7.59 -3.75
C LEU A 138 9.13 -6.85 -3.73
N ILE A 139 8.06 -7.53 -3.34
CA ILE A 139 6.71 -6.97 -3.35
C ILE A 139 6.60 -5.82 -2.34
N VAL A 140 6.95 -6.04 -1.08
CA VAL A 140 6.75 -5.03 -0.03
C VAL A 140 7.60 -3.79 -0.30
N SER A 141 8.86 -3.95 -0.73
CA SER A 141 9.74 -2.81 -1.02
C SER A 141 9.24 -2.00 -2.22
N ALA A 142 8.82 -2.66 -3.30
CA ALA A 142 8.28 -1.98 -4.48
C ALA A 142 6.95 -1.26 -4.18
N PHE A 143 6.09 -1.83 -3.33
CA PHE A 143 4.78 -1.25 -3.00
C PHE A 143 4.83 -0.14 -1.95
N SER A 144 5.78 -0.18 -1.01
CA SER A 144 5.78 0.64 0.22
C SER A 144 5.42 2.11 -0.03
N ILE A 145 6.23 2.82 -0.82
CA ILE A 145 6.01 4.24 -1.10
C ILE A 145 4.89 4.48 -2.13
N PRO A 146 4.87 3.83 -3.30
CA PRO A 146 3.83 4.06 -4.31
C PRO A 146 2.42 3.85 -3.77
N PHE A 147 2.20 2.78 -3.00
CA PHE A 147 0.89 2.49 -2.41
C PHE A 147 0.53 3.51 -1.33
N ALA A 148 1.46 3.86 -0.43
CA ALA A 148 1.23 4.89 0.57
C ALA A 148 0.89 6.24 -0.06
N LEU A 149 1.50 6.58 -1.20
CA LEU A 149 1.17 7.80 -1.94
C LEU A 149 -0.23 7.76 -2.56
N VAL A 150 -0.69 6.61 -3.06
CA VAL A 150 -2.09 6.46 -3.50
C VAL A 150 -3.05 6.68 -2.33
N VAL A 151 -2.74 6.13 -1.15
CA VAL A 151 -3.51 6.38 0.07
C VAL A 151 -3.47 7.85 0.46
N PHE A 152 -2.32 8.52 0.37
CA PHE A 152 -2.19 9.96 0.62
C PHE A 152 -3.10 10.78 -0.30
N PHE A 153 -3.05 10.53 -1.61
CA PHE A 153 -3.94 11.22 -2.55
C PHE A 153 -5.40 10.87 -2.28
N TRP A 154 -5.70 9.64 -1.89
CA TRP A 154 -7.06 9.26 -1.52
C TRP A 154 -7.55 9.95 -0.24
N GLU A 155 -6.68 10.24 0.72
CA GLU A 155 -7.03 10.91 1.99
C GLU A 155 -7.20 12.42 1.86
N ILE A 156 -6.31 13.10 1.13
CA ILE A 156 -6.39 14.57 0.97
C ILE A 156 -7.60 14.99 0.12
N ILE A 157 -8.24 14.02 -0.53
CA ILE A 157 -9.41 14.21 -1.37
C ILE A 157 -10.59 13.58 -0.64
N SER A 158 -11.65 14.31 -0.35
CA SER A 158 -12.92 13.65 -0.02
C SER A 158 -13.44 13.04 -1.32
N PRO A 159 -13.45 11.69 -1.50
CA PRO A 159 -13.70 11.07 -2.79
C PRO A 159 -15.18 11.21 -3.16
N LYS A 160 -15.55 12.38 -3.68
CA LYS A 160 -16.79 12.57 -4.41
C LYS A 160 -16.50 11.99 -5.81
N ASN A 161 -16.88 10.72 -6.03
CA ASN A 161 -17.01 10.03 -7.34
C ASN A 161 -15.91 9.05 -7.81
N VAL A 162 -14.98 8.59 -6.97
CA VAL A 162 -14.05 7.50 -7.35
C VAL A 162 -14.15 6.36 -6.33
N HIS A 163 -14.62 5.19 -6.75
CA HIS A 163 -14.77 4.04 -5.87
C HIS A 163 -13.45 3.26 -5.75
N LEU A 164 -13.26 2.54 -4.64
CA LEU A 164 -12.09 1.64 -4.46
C LEU A 164 -11.98 0.61 -5.59
N TYR A 165 -13.12 0.16 -6.12
CA TYR A 165 -13.16 -0.73 -7.28
C TYR A 165 -12.50 -0.09 -8.52
N ASP A 166 -12.77 1.18 -8.79
CA ASP A 166 -12.16 1.89 -9.92
C ASP A 166 -10.65 2.04 -9.73
N LEU A 167 -10.20 2.32 -8.50
CA LEU A 167 -8.77 2.37 -8.18
C LEU A 167 -8.10 1.01 -8.40
N GLY A 168 -8.75 -0.08 -7.99
CA GLY A 168 -8.28 -1.43 -8.27
C GLY A 168 -8.14 -1.71 -9.77
N GLN A 169 -9.16 -1.34 -10.56
CA GLN A 169 -9.11 -1.49 -12.02
C GLN A 169 -7.99 -0.66 -12.66
N MET A 170 -7.83 0.60 -12.24
CA MET A 170 -6.73 1.47 -12.70
C MET A 170 -5.38 0.87 -12.41
N PHE A 171 -5.20 0.34 -11.19
CA PHE A 171 -3.97 -0.30 -10.77
C PHE A 171 -3.65 -1.50 -11.66
N PHE A 172 -4.54 -2.49 -11.75
CA PHE A 172 -4.27 -3.72 -12.51
C PHE A 172 -4.08 -3.48 -14.01
N ILE A 173 -4.90 -2.63 -14.63
CA ILE A 173 -4.72 -2.28 -16.06
C ILE A 173 -3.41 -1.49 -16.25
N GLY A 174 -3.11 -0.56 -15.34
CA GLY A 174 -1.85 0.17 -15.32
C GLY A 174 -0.64 -0.76 -15.24
N SER A 175 -0.69 -1.77 -14.38
CA SER A 175 0.36 -2.78 -14.22
C SER A 175 0.60 -3.57 -15.51
N LEU A 176 -0.47 -4.01 -16.16
CA LEU A 176 -0.37 -4.75 -17.42
C LEU A 176 0.28 -3.90 -18.52
N VAL A 177 -0.15 -2.65 -18.67
CA VAL A 177 0.42 -1.74 -19.67
C VAL A 177 1.86 -1.38 -19.34
N ALA A 178 2.20 -1.16 -18.06
CA ALA A 178 3.57 -0.90 -17.63
C ALA A 178 4.50 -2.06 -18.03
N LEU A 179 4.09 -3.30 -17.77
CA LEU A 179 4.84 -4.49 -18.15
C LEU A 179 5.04 -4.61 -19.67
N VAL A 180 4.00 -4.39 -20.45
CA VAL A 180 4.07 -4.43 -21.92
C VAL A 180 5.00 -3.33 -22.45
N LEU A 181 4.88 -2.10 -21.95
CA LEU A 181 5.73 -0.99 -22.37
C LEU A 181 7.20 -1.25 -22.01
N MET A 182 7.47 -1.76 -20.80
CA MET A 182 8.82 -2.13 -20.40
C MET A 182 9.42 -3.19 -21.33
N GLN A 183 8.65 -4.22 -21.69
CA GLN A 183 9.14 -5.24 -22.61
C GLN A 183 9.44 -4.68 -24.00
N ILE A 184 8.60 -3.77 -24.52
CA ILE A 184 8.86 -3.09 -25.79
C ILE A 184 10.13 -2.24 -25.69
N LEU A 185 10.29 -1.48 -24.61
CA LEU A 185 11.44 -0.61 -24.40
C LEU A 185 12.75 -1.38 -24.27
N TYR A 186 12.77 -2.50 -23.54
CA TYR A 186 13.93 -3.38 -23.44
C TYR A 186 14.33 -3.99 -24.80
N ASN A 187 13.35 -4.27 -25.67
CA ASN A 187 13.63 -4.77 -27.02
C ASN A 187 14.17 -3.66 -27.94
N LEU A 188 13.68 -2.43 -27.81
CA LEU A 188 14.15 -1.28 -28.60
C LEU A 188 15.52 -0.78 -28.15
N PHE A 189 15.82 -0.93 -26.87
CA PHE A 189 17.04 -0.47 -26.24
C PHE A 189 17.53 -1.51 -25.23
N PRO A 190 18.37 -2.45 -25.67
CA PRO A 190 18.98 -3.42 -24.78
C PRO A 190 19.74 -2.71 -23.65
N LEU A 191 19.55 -3.22 -22.44
CA LEU A 191 20.11 -2.67 -21.19
C LEU A 191 21.62 -2.48 -21.30
N GLY A 192 22.08 -1.24 -21.42
CA GLY A 192 23.51 -0.91 -21.44
C GLY A 192 23.93 0.30 -22.28
N GLU A 193 23.09 0.76 -23.22
CA GLU A 193 23.43 1.92 -24.08
C GLU A 193 22.44 3.08 -23.98
N TRP A 194 22.06 3.48 -22.76
CA TRP A 194 21.19 4.64 -22.54
C TRP A 194 21.93 5.95 -22.75
N ARG A 195 22.32 6.24 -23.99
CA ARG A 195 22.72 7.59 -24.39
C ARG A 195 21.53 8.51 -24.20
N ILE A 196 21.80 9.81 -23.97
CA ILE A 196 20.79 10.85 -23.75
C ILE A 196 19.53 10.72 -24.65
N PRO A 197 19.63 10.40 -25.97
CA PRO A 197 18.46 10.20 -26.81
C PRO A 197 17.54 9.04 -26.38
N GLY A 198 18.09 7.92 -25.92
CA GLY A 198 17.33 6.75 -25.47
C GLY A 198 16.57 7.03 -24.18
N ALA A 199 17.23 7.69 -23.21
CA ALA A 199 16.59 8.09 -21.95
C ALA A 199 15.41 9.05 -22.16
N ILE A 200 15.53 9.99 -23.10
CA ILE A 200 14.44 10.89 -23.50
C ILE A 200 13.31 10.11 -24.18
N LEU A 201 13.62 9.17 -25.08
CA LEU A 201 12.59 8.40 -25.78
C LEU A 201 11.80 7.50 -24.82
N ILE A 202 12.47 6.80 -23.89
CA ILE A 202 11.81 6.07 -22.80
C ILE A 202 10.88 7.00 -22.03
N ALA A 203 11.39 8.17 -21.62
CA ALA A 203 10.62 9.11 -20.82
C ALA A 203 9.35 9.56 -21.55
N ILE A 204 9.43 9.82 -22.85
CA ILE A 204 8.28 10.16 -23.69
C ILE A 204 7.30 8.99 -23.77
N ILE A 205 7.75 7.80 -24.18
CA ILE A 205 6.88 6.62 -24.37
C ILE A 205 6.15 6.26 -23.08
N MET A 206 6.87 6.20 -21.97
CA MET A 206 6.31 5.88 -20.65
C MET A 206 5.33 6.94 -20.15
N THR A 207 5.56 8.21 -20.48
CA THR A 207 4.66 9.30 -20.12
C THR A 207 3.39 9.26 -20.95
N LEU A 208 3.50 9.01 -22.26
CA LEU A 208 2.36 8.87 -23.16
C LEU A 208 1.50 7.64 -22.82
N GLY A 209 2.12 6.53 -22.42
CA GLY A 209 1.41 5.33 -21.94
C GLY A 209 0.55 5.63 -20.71
N LYS A 210 1.11 6.33 -19.71
CA LYS A 210 0.35 6.79 -18.54
C LYS A 210 -0.77 7.75 -18.93
N LEU A 211 -0.48 8.74 -19.78
CA LEU A 211 -1.46 9.72 -20.26
C LEU A 211 -2.65 9.04 -20.95
N ALA A 212 -2.41 8.04 -21.80
CA ALA A 212 -3.47 7.30 -22.47
C ALA A 212 -4.42 6.63 -21.47
N LEU A 213 -3.87 5.94 -20.47
CA LEU A 213 -4.68 5.31 -19.41
C LEU A 213 -5.42 6.33 -18.56
N ILE A 214 -4.74 7.39 -18.14
CA ILE A 214 -5.33 8.48 -17.36
C ILE A 214 -6.50 9.10 -18.13
N ALA A 215 -6.35 9.34 -19.43
CA ALA A 215 -7.40 9.86 -20.29
C ALA A 215 -8.61 8.91 -20.37
N VAL A 216 -8.39 7.60 -20.52
CA VAL A 216 -9.46 6.59 -20.52
C VAL A 216 -10.27 6.64 -19.23
N PHE A 217 -9.61 6.66 -18.07
CA PHE A 217 -10.30 6.69 -16.78
C PHE A 217 -10.94 8.04 -16.46
N LEU A 218 -10.31 9.15 -16.84
CA LEU A 218 -10.92 10.49 -16.73
C LEU A 218 -12.18 10.59 -17.58
N HIS A 219 -12.18 10.01 -18.78
CA HIS A 219 -13.34 9.97 -19.65
C HIS A 219 -14.43 9.06 -19.07
N ARG A 220 -14.08 7.82 -18.67
CA ARG A 220 -15.02 6.83 -18.15
C ARG A 220 -15.70 7.27 -16.86
N LEU A 221 -14.96 7.87 -15.93
CA LEU A 221 -15.52 8.38 -14.67
C LEU A 221 -16.19 9.75 -14.82
N ASN A 222 -16.01 10.40 -15.98
CA ASN A 222 -16.49 11.74 -16.30
C ASN A 222 -16.26 12.75 -15.15
N THR A 223 -15.12 12.64 -14.47
CA THR A 223 -14.83 13.49 -13.32
C THR A 223 -14.41 14.88 -13.78
N ARG A 224 -14.89 15.90 -13.06
CA ARG A 224 -14.55 17.32 -13.30
C ARG A 224 -13.52 17.87 -12.32
N TYR A 225 -13.26 17.16 -11.22
CA TYR A 225 -12.46 17.67 -10.13
C TYR A 225 -10.98 17.44 -10.39
N TYR A 226 -10.18 18.51 -10.26
CA TYR A 226 -8.71 18.47 -10.36
C TYR A 226 -8.11 17.37 -9.48
N VAL A 227 -8.57 17.32 -8.23
CA VAL A 227 -8.18 16.33 -7.23
C VAL A 227 -8.44 14.89 -7.69
N ASN A 228 -9.58 14.59 -8.31
CA ASN A 228 -9.83 13.24 -8.83
C ASN A 228 -8.84 12.89 -9.96
N GLY A 229 -8.44 13.87 -10.77
CA GLY A 229 -7.34 13.72 -11.73
C GLY A 229 -6.02 13.36 -11.06
N LEU A 230 -5.67 14.00 -9.95
CA LEU A 230 -4.47 13.66 -9.16
C LEU A 230 -4.50 12.21 -8.67
N LEU A 231 -5.64 11.72 -8.17
CA LEU A 231 -5.78 10.35 -7.66
C LEU A 231 -5.72 9.30 -8.77
N ILE A 232 -6.42 9.52 -9.89
CA ILE A 232 -6.37 8.64 -11.07
C ILE A 232 -4.92 8.55 -11.57
N GLY A 233 -4.27 9.71 -11.71
CA GLY A 233 -2.89 9.82 -12.10
C GLY A 233 -1.94 9.11 -11.15
N ALA A 234 -2.10 9.30 -9.84
CA ALA A 234 -1.29 8.66 -8.82
C ALA A 234 -1.44 7.13 -8.84
N THR A 235 -2.66 6.63 -9.03
CA THR A 235 -2.93 5.19 -9.04
C THR A 235 -2.26 4.49 -10.23
N ILE A 236 -2.41 5.08 -11.43
CA ILE A 236 -1.74 4.56 -12.64
C ILE A 236 -0.22 4.74 -12.52
N GLY A 237 0.24 5.87 -12.01
CA GLY A 237 1.66 6.14 -11.77
C GLY A 237 2.30 5.16 -10.78
N ALA A 238 1.58 4.80 -9.72
CA ALA A 238 2.04 3.82 -8.73
C ALA A 238 2.15 2.42 -9.33
N ALA A 239 1.20 2.01 -10.18
CA ALA A 239 1.30 0.76 -10.92
C ALA A 239 2.57 0.72 -11.79
N PHE A 240 2.88 1.81 -12.50
CA PHE A 240 4.15 1.90 -13.24
C PHE A 240 5.36 1.81 -12.31
N ALA A 241 5.42 2.60 -11.23
CA ALA A 241 6.55 2.59 -10.29
C ALA A 241 6.83 1.19 -9.73
N ILE A 242 5.77 0.48 -9.32
CA ILE A 242 5.87 -0.86 -8.72
C ILE A 242 6.43 -1.85 -9.74
N PHE A 243 5.84 -1.93 -10.92
CA PHE A 243 6.19 -2.96 -11.90
C PHE A 243 7.51 -2.65 -12.62
N GLU A 244 7.86 -1.38 -12.75
CA GLU A 244 9.19 -0.93 -13.18
C GLU A 244 10.26 -1.36 -12.17
N SER A 245 10.04 -1.09 -10.88
CA SER A 245 10.98 -1.48 -9.82
C SER A 245 11.15 -2.99 -9.72
N LEU A 246 10.05 -3.76 -9.83
CA LEU A 246 10.11 -5.21 -9.87
C LEU A 246 10.89 -5.70 -11.11
N GLY A 247 10.61 -5.15 -12.29
CA GLY A 247 11.31 -5.50 -13.53
C GLY A 247 12.83 -5.26 -13.44
N HIS A 248 13.23 -4.09 -12.93
CA HIS A 248 14.64 -3.78 -12.70
C HIS A 248 15.28 -4.71 -11.66
N ALA A 249 14.60 -4.98 -10.54
CA ALA A 249 15.12 -5.89 -9.53
C ALA A 249 15.30 -7.32 -10.07
N PHE A 250 14.35 -7.83 -10.85
CA PHE A 250 14.48 -9.14 -11.51
C PHE A 250 15.61 -9.16 -12.55
N HIS A 251 15.82 -8.08 -13.29
CA HIS A 251 16.93 -8.00 -14.22
C HIS A 251 18.28 -7.93 -13.49
N ALA A 252 18.36 -7.14 -12.42
CA ALA A 252 19.55 -7.01 -11.58
C ALA A 252 19.98 -8.36 -10.98
N TYR A 253 19.01 -9.20 -10.61
CA TYR A 253 19.28 -10.58 -10.19
C TYR A 253 20.03 -11.39 -11.25
N ALA A 254 19.63 -11.26 -12.52
CA ALA A 254 20.24 -11.99 -13.63
C ALA A 254 21.68 -11.52 -13.92
N SER A 255 22.04 -10.28 -13.58
CA SER A 255 23.36 -9.70 -13.84
C SER A 255 24.36 -9.81 -12.69
N GLY A 256 23.92 -9.84 -11.42
CA GLY A 256 24.85 -9.86 -10.28
C GLY A 256 24.32 -10.50 -8.99
N GLY A 257 23.23 -11.28 -9.07
CA GLY A 257 22.72 -12.06 -7.95
C GLY A 257 21.97 -11.25 -6.89
N TYR A 258 21.96 -11.72 -5.65
CA TYR A 258 21.09 -11.19 -4.58
C TYR A 258 21.44 -9.76 -4.15
N GLY A 259 22.71 -9.35 -4.19
CA GLY A 259 23.14 -8.00 -3.77
C GLY A 259 22.53 -6.91 -4.66
N GLU A 260 22.59 -7.11 -5.97
CA GLU A 260 22.08 -6.15 -6.97
C GLU A 260 20.57 -5.94 -6.89
N ILE A 261 19.80 -6.96 -6.46
CA ILE A 261 18.37 -6.80 -6.16
C ILE A 261 18.19 -5.75 -5.07
N LEU A 262 18.96 -5.86 -3.98
CA LEU A 262 18.79 -5.02 -2.81
C LEU A 262 19.16 -3.57 -3.09
N ASP A 263 20.25 -3.35 -3.84
CA ASP A 263 20.66 -2.00 -4.25
C ASP A 263 19.61 -1.34 -5.16
N THR A 264 19.06 -2.11 -6.12
CA THR A 264 17.97 -1.65 -6.99
C THR A 264 16.72 -1.31 -6.19
N LEU A 265 16.28 -2.20 -5.29
CA LEU A 265 15.10 -1.98 -4.47
C LEU A 265 15.30 -0.82 -3.49
N ALA A 266 16.49 -0.63 -2.94
CA ALA A 266 16.79 0.50 -2.08
C ALA A 266 16.67 1.81 -2.86
N LEU A 267 17.38 1.93 -3.99
CA LEU A 267 17.38 3.12 -4.84
C LEU A 267 15.96 3.46 -5.33
N HIS A 268 15.25 2.49 -5.89
CA HIS A 268 13.91 2.69 -6.41
C HIS A 268 12.90 2.91 -5.28
N GLY A 269 13.07 2.21 -4.16
CA GLY A 269 12.17 2.25 -3.01
C GLY A 269 12.03 3.65 -2.44
N TRP A 270 13.13 4.33 -2.10
CA TRP A 270 13.05 5.69 -1.56
C TRP A 270 12.75 6.75 -2.64
N SER A 271 13.33 6.60 -3.84
CA SER A 271 13.15 7.59 -4.92
C SER A 271 11.76 7.55 -5.54
N ALA A 272 10.99 6.48 -5.31
CA ALA A 272 9.57 6.39 -5.64
C ALA A 272 8.72 7.53 -5.05
N ALA A 273 9.21 8.19 -3.98
CA ALA A 273 8.57 9.36 -3.39
C ALA A 273 8.44 10.54 -4.37
N GLY A 274 9.25 10.61 -5.42
CA GLY A 274 9.25 11.70 -6.40
C GLY A 274 9.18 11.24 -7.86
N SER A 275 8.88 9.96 -8.13
CA SER A 275 8.89 9.39 -9.48
C SER A 275 7.48 9.17 -10.05
N HIS A 276 7.22 8.03 -10.70
CA HIS A 276 6.05 7.77 -11.54
C HIS A 276 4.71 8.04 -10.86
N THR A 277 4.57 7.77 -9.56
CA THR A 277 3.34 8.07 -8.82
C THR A 277 3.02 9.56 -8.86
N ILE A 278 4.01 10.40 -8.59
CA ILE A 278 3.84 11.85 -8.58
C ILE A 278 3.75 12.42 -10.00
N TRP A 279 4.55 11.89 -10.93
CA TRP A 279 4.46 12.26 -12.34
C TRP A 279 3.08 11.94 -12.92
N GLY A 280 2.55 10.75 -12.63
CA GLY A 280 1.20 10.34 -13.01
C GLY A 280 0.16 11.27 -12.42
N SER A 281 0.27 11.58 -11.12
CA SER A 281 -0.61 12.52 -10.43
C SER A 281 -0.63 13.88 -11.13
N LEU A 282 0.54 14.44 -11.44
CA LEU A 282 0.67 15.71 -12.16
C LEU A 282 -0.01 15.67 -13.54
N ILE A 283 0.16 14.59 -14.31
CA ILE A 283 -0.49 14.42 -15.62
C ILE A 283 -2.01 14.41 -15.47
N GLY A 284 -2.53 13.61 -14.54
CA GLY A 284 -3.97 13.47 -14.32
C GLY A 284 -4.61 14.75 -13.79
N GLY A 285 -3.96 15.43 -12.84
CA GLY A 285 -4.38 16.74 -12.37
C GLY A 285 -4.38 17.77 -13.49
N ALA A 286 -3.31 17.85 -14.28
CA ALA A 286 -3.22 18.79 -15.40
C ALA A 286 -4.33 18.57 -16.44
N LEU A 287 -4.61 17.32 -16.80
CA LEU A 287 -5.65 17.00 -17.78
C LEU A 287 -7.05 17.29 -17.22
N ALA A 288 -7.30 16.96 -15.95
CA ALA A 288 -8.56 17.31 -15.28
C ALA A 288 -8.75 18.83 -15.17
N PHE A 289 -7.66 19.58 -14.92
CA PHE A 289 -7.67 21.03 -14.81
C PHE A 289 -8.09 21.72 -16.12
N VAL A 290 -7.55 21.28 -17.26
CA VAL A 290 -7.94 21.87 -18.57
C VAL A 290 -9.30 21.39 -19.03
N LYS A 291 -9.69 20.14 -18.70
CA LYS A 291 -11.01 19.58 -19.01
C LYS A 291 -12.13 20.33 -18.27
N ARG A 292 -11.90 20.72 -17.01
CA ARG A 292 -12.92 21.35 -16.13
C ARG A 292 -14.24 20.55 -16.14
N ASN A 293 -15.36 21.25 -16.35
CA ASN A 293 -16.71 20.70 -16.45
C ASN A 293 -17.04 20.07 -17.82
N ASP A 294 -16.16 20.19 -18.82
CA ASP A 294 -16.42 19.64 -20.16
C ASP A 294 -16.15 18.12 -20.20
N SER A 295 -16.69 17.44 -21.20
CA SER A 295 -16.30 16.06 -21.51
C SER A 295 -14.88 16.04 -22.10
N LEU A 296 -14.13 14.95 -21.88
CA LEU A 296 -12.76 14.89 -22.39
C LEU A 296 -12.75 14.86 -23.93
N LYS A 297 -12.20 15.91 -24.54
CA LYS A 297 -12.15 16.14 -25.99
C LYS A 297 -10.69 16.31 -26.47
N LYS A 298 -10.49 16.21 -27.79
CA LYS A 298 -9.15 16.30 -28.41
C LYS A 298 -8.43 17.62 -28.15
N ASN A 299 -9.16 18.73 -28.08
CA ASN A 299 -8.63 20.07 -27.80
C ASN A 299 -7.90 20.15 -26.44
N HIS A 300 -8.32 19.37 -25.43
CA HIS A 300 -7.67 19.36 -24.12
C HIS A 300 -6.24 18.80 -24.17
N PHE A 301 -5.96 17.87 -25.09
CA PHE A 301 -4.60 17.30 -25.26
C PHE A 301 -3.66 18.27 -25.98
N THR A 302 -4.19 19.21 -26.75
CA THR A 302 -3.44 20.26 -27.44
C THR A 302 -3.46 21.59 -26.68
N ASP A 303 -4.08 21.64 -25.50
CA ASP A 303 -4.13 22.85 -24.70
C ASP A 303 -2.70 23.26 -24.27
N PRO A 304 -2.27 24.50 -24.52
CA PRO A 304 -0.92 24.95 -24.17
C PRO A 304 -0.61 24.86 -22.67
N GLY A 305 -1.62 25.01 -21.80
CA GLY A 305 -1.47 24.84 -20.35
C GLY A 305 -1.21 23.39 -19.99
N PHE A 306 -1.96 22.45 -20.59
CA PHE A 306 -1.73 21.03 -20.42
C PHE A 306 -0.35 20.60 -20.94
N LEU A 307 0.02 21.00 -22.16
CA LEU A 307 1.31 20.64 -22.76
C LEU A 307 2.51 21.15 -21.93
N LYS A 308 2.41 22.35 -21.35
CA LYS A 308 3.43 22.87 -20.43
C LYS A 308 3.58 21.98 -19.20
N LEU A 309 2.48 21.55 -18.59
CA LEU A 309 2.50 20.67 -17.43
C LEU A 309 2.92 19.25 -17.77
N LEU A 310 2.56 18.74 -18.95
CA LEU A 310 2.99 17.43 -19.47
C LEU A 310 4.50 17.38 -19.74
N THR A 311 5.11 18.51 -20.10
CA THR A 311 6.56 18.57 -20.34
C THR A 311 7.37 18.30 -19.06
N ILE A 312 6.86 18.70 -17.90
CA ILE A 312 7.53 18.53 -16.60
C ILE A 312 7.85 17.04 -16.31
N PRO A 313 6.88 16.11 -16.25
CA PRO A 313 7.17 14.71 -15.96
C PRO A 313 8.05 14.06 -17.04
N VAL A 314 7.98 14.48 -18.31
CA VAL A 314 8.90 13.99 -19.36
C VAL A 314 10.34 14.40 -19.05
N VAL A 315 10.58 15.66 -18.71
CA VAL A 315 11.92 16.16 -18.38
C VAL A 315 12.44 15.52 -17.09
N LEU A 316 11.61 15.43 -16.05
CA LEU A 316 11.99 14.81 -14.79
C LEU A 316 12.34 13.33 -14.98
N HIS A 317 11.54 12.60 -15.78
CA HIS A 317 11.79 11.19 -16.06
C HIS A 317 13.06 11.01 -16.91
N ALA A 318 13.25 11.84 -17.95
CA ALA A 318 14.50 11.80 -18.71
C ALA A 318 15.71 12.09 -17.82
N ALA A 319 15.62 13.09 -16.92
CA ALA A 319 16.69 13.40 -15.98
C ALA A 319 16.94 12.26 -14.97
N TRP A 320 15.90 11.54 -14.55
CA TRP A 320 16.03 10.36 -13.68
C TRP A 320 16.77 9.21 -14.38
N ASN A 321 16.49 9.01 -15.68
CA ASN A 321 17.11 7.99 -16.52
C ASN A 321 18.57 8.32 -16.91
N ILE A 322 18.94 9.60 -16.96
CA ILE A 322 20.28 10.00 -17.37
C ILE A 322 21.19 10.11 -16.15
N SER A 323 22.19 9.23 -16.06
CA SER A 323 23.27 9.30 -15.06
C SER A 323 24.29 10.42 -15.34
N LEU A 324 23.84 11.62 -15.74
CA LEU A 324 24.71 12.77 -16.11
C LEU A 324 25.57 13.27 -14.94
N LEU A 325 25.16 12.98 -13.71
CA LEU A 325 25.83 13.37 -12.46
C LEU A 325 26.02 12.12 -11.58
N THR A 326 26.80 11.14 -12.03
CA THR A 326 27.04 9.88 -11.28
C THR A 326 27.45 10.14 -9.84
N ASP A 327 28.33 11.12 -9.61
CA ASP A 327 28.86 11.43 -8.27
C ASP A 327 27.85 12.12 -7.34
N TYR A 328 26.78 12.69 -7.90
CA TYR A 328 25.75 13.42 -7.17
C TYR A 328 24.34 12.89 -7.48
N TYR A 329 24.23 11.64 -7.91
CA TYR A 329 22.97 11.08 -8.42
C TYR A 329 21.86 11.12 -7.37
N VAL A 330 22.16 10.81 -6.11
CA VAL A 330 21.19 10.91 -5.01
C VAL A 330 20.67 12.34 -4.82
N LEU A 331 21.56 13.35 -4.87
CA LEU A 331 21.17 14.76 -4.76
C LEU A 331 20.30 15.19 -5.94
N LEU A 332 20.61 14.71 -7.15
CA LEU A 332 19.78 14.92 -8.33
C LEU A 332 18.37 14.36 -8.10
N LEU A 333 18.24 13.11 -7.63
CA LEU A 333 16.95 12.48 -7.36
C LEU A 333 16.14 13.23 -6.29
N ILE A 334 16.79 13.71 -5.23
CA ILE A 334 16.15 14.55 -4.22
C ILE A 334 15.66 15.85 -4.84
N ALA A 335 16.47 16.53 -5.65
CA ALA A 335 16.09 17.77 -6.32
C ALA A 335 14.90 17.57 -7.27
N LEU A 336 14.91 16.53 -8.10
CA LEU A 336 13.79 16.18 -8.98
C LEU A 336 12.51 15.91 -8.19
N SER A 337 12.63 15.21 -7.05
CA SER A 337 11.51 14.92 -6.14
C SER A 337 10.93 16.21 -5.57
N VAL A 338 11.77 17.12 -5.05
CA VAL A 338 11.32 18.42 -4.52
C VAL A 338 10.62 19.24 -5.60
N ILE A 339 11.17 19.29 -6.81
CA ILE A 339 10.58 20.03 -7.94
C ILE A 339 9.17 19.55 -8.21
N VAL A 340 8.94 18.24 -8.36
CA VAL A 340 7.60 17.73 -8.68
C VAL A 340 6.61 17.97 -7.55
N TRP A 341 7.02 17.83 -6.28
CA TRP A 341 6.17 18.10 -5.13
C TRP A 341 5.75 19.56 -5.04
N VAL A 342 6.62 20.50 -5.41
CA VAL A 342 6.25 21.93 -5.51
C VAL A 342 5.11 22.13 -6.51
N PHE A 343 5.12 21.44 -7.65
CA PHE A 343 4.01 21.52 -8.61
C PHE A 343 2.71 20.92 -8.06
N ILE A 344 2.76 19.79 -7.37
CA ILE A 344 1.59 19.17 -6.73
C ILE A 344 0.98 20.10 -5.69
N PHE A 345 1.78 20.62 -4.75
CA PHE A 345 1.26 21.49 -3.70
C PHE A 345 0.72 22.81 -4.24
N ARG A 346 1.39 23.42 -5.22
CA ARG A 346 0.86 24.63 -5.90
C ARG A 346 -0.46 24.35 -6.60
N GLY A 347 -0.60 23.20 -7.25
CA GLY A 347 -1.84 22.80 -7.90
C GLY A 347 -2.99 22.59 -6.93
N ILE A 348 -2.73 21.91 -5.81
CA ILE A 348 -3.71 21.71 -4.72
C ILE A 348 -4.13 23.07 -4.11
N GLN A 349 -3.17 23.94 -3.79
CA GLN A 349 -3.44 25.27 -3.24
C GLN A 349 -4.30 26.12 -4.18
N ARG A 350 -4.05 26.02 -5.49
CA ARG A 350 -4.83 26.74 -6.49
C ARG A 350 -6.27 26.23 -6.56
N ASP A 351 -6.49 24.91 -6.59
CA ASP A 351 -7.84 24.32 -6.61
C ASP A 351 -8.66 24.73 -5.36
N LEU A 352 -8.02 24.74 -4.19
CA LEU A 352 -8.66 25.22 -2.95
C LEU A 352 -9.02 26.71 -3.02
N GLY A 353 -8.11 27.54 -3.53
CA GLY A 353 -8.34 28.99 -3.67
C GLY A 353 -9.34 29.36 -4.76
N GLU A 354 -9.57 28.51 -5.77
CA GLU A 354 -10.64 28.67 -6.75
C GLU A 354 -12.00 28.32 -6.12
N LYS A 355 -12.09 27.23 -5.35
CA LYS A 355 -13.32 26.84 -4.62
C LYS A 355 -13.76 27.87 -3.57
N GLN A 356 -12.83 28.44 -2.82
CA GLN A 356 -13.17 29.49 -1.83
C GLN A 356 -13.81 30.71 -2.50
N ARG A 357 -13.30 31.12 -3.68
CA ARG A 357 -13.87 32.25 -4.43
C ARG A 357 -15.25 31.96 -5.01
N GLU A 358 -15.53 30.72 -5.42
CA GLU A 358 -16.86 30.31 -5.90
C GLU A 358 -17.92 30.30 -4.78
N VAL A 359 -17.51 30.11 -3.52
CA VAL A 359 -18.42 30.15 -2.36
C VAL A 359 -18.68 31.60 -1.90
N GLU A 360 -17.73 32.50 -2.10
CA GLU A 360 -17.83 33.92 -1.73
C GLU A 360 -18.55 34.80 -2.79
N SER A 361 -18.70 34.31 -4.02
CA SER A 361 -19.39 34.98 -5.15
C SER A 361 -20.85 34.56 -5.26
#